data_AF-A0A7F8RIV1-F1
#
_entry.id   AF-A0A7F8RIV1-F1
#
_cell.length_a   1.000
_cell.length_b   1.000
_cell.length_c   1.000
_cell.angle_alpha   90.00
_cell.angle_beta   90.00
_cell.angle_gamma   90.00
#
_symmetry.space_group_name_H-M   'P 1'
#
loop_
_entity.id
_entity.type
_entity.pdbx_description
1 polymer ?
#
loop_
_entity_poly.entity_id
_entity_poly.type
_entity_poly.pdbx_seq_one_letter_code
_entity_poly.pdbx_strand_id
1 'polypeptide(L)'
;MSHKLRLGAIRFFAFALSKIFKQIFSKVCVNEEGIQKLQRAIQEHPVVLLPSHRSYIDFLMLSFLLYNYDLPVPVIAAGMDFLGMKMVGELLRMSGAFFMRRTFGGNKLYWAVFSEYVKTMLRNGYAPVEFFLEGTRSRSAKTLTPKFGLLNIVMEPFFKREVFDTYLVPISISYDKILEETLYVYELLGVPKPKESTTGLLKARKVLSENFGTIHVYFGDPVSLRSLAAGRMSRSPYNLVPRYIPQKQSEDMHAFVTEVAYKMQLLQIQNLVLSPWALTVAVLLQNRPSMDFDALVEKTLWLKGLTQAFGGFLTWPDNEPAEEVIQSNILLHSNIASLVKDQVVLNMDSGDSEVVNGLIFQHITLLMCSAYKNQLLNIFVRPSLVAMALQMTPGFRKEDVYSCFHFLLSVFSDEFIFLPGNALKDFEEGCYLLCKNETIQVTTRDILVTEKGNTVVEFLIGLFKPFVECYQIICKYLLNEEEDYFTEKQYLAGVRKFTSQLLDQGTSQCYDVLSCDIQKNALAAFVRLGVVEKKKVNSDSAFNVNEPAMTKLEEMLGCKTPVGKPATAKL
;
A
#
# COMPACT_ATOMS: atom_id res chain seq x y z
N MET A 1 0.84 -25.50 15.42
CA MET A 1 0.43 -24.47 14.44
C MET A 1 -0.93 -23.87 14.75
N SER A 2 -1.86 -24.66 15.31
CA SER A 2 -3.24 -24.23 15.58
C SER A 2 -3.38 -23.17 16.68
N HIS A 3 -4.47 -22.41 16.59
CA HIS A 3 -4.97 -21.53 17.65
C HIS A 3 -5.62 -22.36 18.78
N LYS A 4 -5.88 -21.72 19.93
CA LYS A 4 -6.61 -22.33 21.06
C LYS A 4 -7.86 -21.57 21.52
N LEU A 5 -8.01 -20.28 21.18
CA LEU A 5 -9.13 -19.40 21.58
C LEU A 5 -9.59 -19.58 23.04
N ARG A 6 -8.68 -19.33 23.99
CA ARG A 6 -8.96 -19.37 25.42
C ARG A 6 -9.51 -18.03 25.88
N LEU A 7 -10.75 -18.03 26.37
CA LEU A 7 -11.46 -16.83 26.81
C LEU A 7 -10.68 -16.00 27.85
N GLY A 8 -9.97 -16.64 28.77
CA GLY A 8 -9.13 -15.94 29.76
C GLY A 8 -8.00 -15.12 29.13
N ALA A 9 -7.34 -15.63 28.07
CA ALA A 9 -6.30 -14.90 27.36
C ALA A 9 -6.88 -13.76 26.51
N ILE A 10 -8.03 -14.01 25.86
CA ILE A 10 -8.75 -12.99 25.09
C ILE A 10 -9.15 -11.82 26.00
N ARG A 11 -9.77 -12.11 27.15
CA ARG A 11 -10.14 -11.09 28.16
C ARG A 11 -8.94 -10.32 28.68
N PHE A 12 -7.82 -11.01 28.92
CA PHE A 12 -6.58 -10.36 29.32
C PHE A 12 -6.07 -9.39 28.25
N PHE A 13 -6.03 -9.80 26.97
CA PHE A 13 -5.64 -8.90 25.88
C PHE A 13 -6.60 -7.73 25.76
N ALA A 14 -7.92 -7.96 25.79
CA ALA A 14 -8.89 -6.89 25.70
C ALA A 14 -8.69 -5.85 26.81
N PHE A 15 -8.47 -6.29 28.05
CA PHE A 15 -8.16 -5.41 29.17
C PHE A 15 -6.85 -4.63 28.95
N ALA A 16 -5.76 -5.33 28.61
CA ALA A 16 -4.45 -4.71 28.44
C ALA A 16 -4.43 -3.72 27.26
N LEU A 17 -5.00 -4.10 26.12
CA LEU A 17 -5.12 -3.26 24.93
C LEU A 17 -6.02 -2.05 25.18
N SER A 18 -7.11 -2.18 25.94
CA SER A 18 -7.93 -1.03 26.33
C SER A 18 -7.12 0.03 27.07
N LYS A 19 -6.21 -0.38 27.97
CA LYS A 19 -5.32 0.54 28.70
C LYS A 19 -4.26 1.15 27.79
N ILE A 20 -3.63 0.34 26.94
CA ILE A 20 -2.59 0.80 26.02
C ILE A 20 -3.18 1.78 25.00
N PHE A 21 -4.30 1.45 24.35
CA PHE A 21 -4.89 2.29 23.33
C PHE A 21 -5.41 3.63 23.88
N LYS A 22 -6.02 3.63 25.08
CA LYS A 22 -6.41 4.89 25.75
C LYS A 22 -5.24 5.77 26.15
N GLN A 23 -4.05 5.18 26.30
CA GLN A 23 -2.84 5.91 26.68
C GLN A 23 -2.15 6.55 25.47
N ILE A 24 -2.11 5.84 24.33
CA ILE A 24 -1.29 6.24 23.17
C ILE A 24 -2.10 6.86 22.02
N PHE A 25 -3.40 6.56 21.93
CA PHE A 25 -4.28 7.13 20.92
C PHE A 25 -5.30 8.05 21.57
N SER A 26 -5.58 9.16 20.88
CA SER A 26 -6.63 10.08 21.24
C SER A 26 -8.01 9.45 21.04
N LYS A 27 -8.21 8.78 19.89
CA LYS A 27 -9.50 8.15 19.51
C LYS A 27 -9.27 6.91 18.64
N VAL A 28 -10.22 5.97 18.68
CA VAL A 28 -10.37 4.90 17.70
C VAL A 28 -11.75 5.06 17.07
N CYS A 29 -11.78 5.42 15.80
CA CYS A 29 -12.98 5.70 15.04
C CYS A 29 -13.32 4.50 14.16
N VAL A 30 -14.55 3.99 14.28
CA VAL A 30 -15.02 2.81 13.55
C VAL A 30 -16.34 3.16 12.86
N ASN A 31 -16.54 2.70 11.63
CA ASN A 31 -17.83 2.86 10.95
C ASN A 31 -18.84 1.82 11.46
N GLU A 32 -19.77 2.26 12.31
CA GLU A 32 -20.80 1.40 12.94
C GLU A 32 -21.65 0.62 11.92
N GLU A 33 -21.98 1.23 10.78
CA GLU A 33 -22.72 0.55 9.71
C GLU A 33 -21.98 -0.69 9.19
N GLY A 34 -20.65 -0.60 9.05
CA GLY A 34 -19.81 -1.71 8.63
C GLY A 34 -19.78 -2.85 9.65
N ILE A 35 -19.76 -2.52 10.95
CA ILE A 35 -19.87 -3.50 12.04
C ILE A 35 -21.21 -4.23 11.98
N GLN A 36 -22.32 -3.52 11.76
CA GLN A 36 -23.65 -4.13 11.65
C GLN A 36 -23.77 -5.05 10.42
N LYS A 37 -23.15 -4.68 9.29
CA LYS A 37 -23.06 -5.54 8.11
C LYS A 37 -22.21 -6.78 8.37
N LEU A 38 -21.08 -6.63 9.06
CA LEU A 38 -20.23 -7.75 9.46
C LEU A 38 -20.97 -8.71 10.41
N GLN A 39 -21.71 -8.18 11.38
CA GLN A 39 -22.51 -8.99 12.32
C GLN A 39 -23.51 -9.88 11.58
N ARG A 40 -24.20 -9.34 10.57
CA ARG A 40 -25.11 -10.12 9.71
C ARG A 40 -24.36 -11.17 8.89
N ALA A 41 -23.25 -10.79 8.25
CA ALA A 41 -22.46 -11.70 7.43
C ALA A 41 -21.94 -12.91 8.21
N ILE A 42 -21.48 -12.71 9.46
CA ILE A 42 -21.00 -13.79 10.35
C ILE A 42 -22.10 -14.82 10.66
N GLN A 43 -23.37 -14.41 10.72
CA GLN A 43 -24.49 -15.32 10.99
C GLN A 43 -24.92 -16.14 9.77
N GLU A 44 -24.63 -15.65 8.56
CA GLU A 44 -25.08 -16.27 7.31
C GLU A 44 -24.06 -17.26 6.76
N HIS A 45 -22.81 -16.83 6.57
CA HIS A 45 -21.77 -17.60 5.89
C HIS A 45 -20.38 -17.37 6.50
N PRO A 46 -19.41 -18.28 6.28
CA PRO A 46 -18.04 -18.07 6.73
C PRO A 46 -17.47 -16.74 6.23
N VAL A 47 -16.81 -16.02 7.14
CA VAL A 47 -16.25 -14.69 6.87
C VAL A 47 -14.72 -14.74 6.82
N VAL A 48 -14.16 -14.06 5.83
CA VAL A 48 -12.73 -13.77 5.73
C VAL A 48 -12.53 -12.27 5.85
N LEU A 49 -11.81 -11.85 6.89
CA LEU A 49 -11.43 -10.45 7.13
C LEU A 49 -10.12 -10.16 6.38
N LEU A 50 -10.15 -9.13 5.54
CA LEU A 50 -9.03 -8.70 4.71
C LEU A 50 -8.66 -7.27 5.07
N PRO A 51 -7.93 -7.03 6.18
CA PRO A 51 -7.39 -5.71 6.52
C PRO A 51 -6.22 -5.28 5.64
N SER A 52 -6.06 -3.96 5.46
CA SER A 52 -4.80 -3.34 5.05
C SER A 52 -3.73 -3.51 6.13
N HIS A 53 -2.45 -3.59 5.75
CA HIS A 53 -1.36 -3.84 6.71
C HIS A 53 -0.39 -2.65 6.80
N ARG A 54 -0.50 -1.86 7.87
CA ARG A 54 0.27 -0.64 8.13
C ARG A 54 1.12 -0.74 9.41
N SER A 55 0.62 -1.34 10.49
CA SER A 55 1.30 -1.38 11.79
C SER A 55 1.38 -2.79 12.39
N TYR A 56 2.28 -3.02 13.36
CA TYR A 56 2.29 -4.28 14.14
C TYR A 56 1.01 -4.49 14.94
N ILE A 57 0.26 -3.43 15.23
CA ILE A 57 -0.94 -3.52 16.06
C ILE A 57 -2.21 -3.80 15.27
N ASP A 58 -2.19 -3.85 13.93
CA ASP A 58 -3.39 -3.97 13.09
C ASP A 58 -4.26 -5.19 13.47
N PHE A 59 -3.65 -6.37 13.57
CA PHE A 59 -4.38 -7.61 13.91
C PHE A 59 -4.87 -7.62 15.37
N LEU A 60 -4.15 -6.93 16.27
CA LEU A 60 -4.58 -6.74 17.66
C LEU A 60 -5.76 -5.77 17.72
N MET A 61 -5.74 -4.72 16.89
CA MET A 61 -6.81 -3.73 16.78
C MET A 61 -8.10 -4.39 16.31
N LEU A 62 -8.07 -5.18 15.23
CA LEU A 62 -9.25 -5.91 14.77
C LEU A 62 -9.80 -6.86 15.84
N SER A 63 -8.93 -7.64 16.47
CA SER A 63 -9.34 -8.55 17.56
C SER A 63 -9.96 -7.80 18.74
N PHE A 64 -9.40 -6.64 19.10
CA PHE A 64 -9.92 -5.77 20.16
C PHE A 64 -11.30 -5.19 19.80
N LEU A 65 -11.47 -4.69 18.58
CA LEU A 65 -12.75 -4.15 18.11
C LEU A 65 -13.82 -5.24 18.10
N LEU A 66 -13.55 -6.39 17.47
CA LEU A 66 -14.51 -7.50 17.41
C LEU A 66 -14.91 -7.96 18.82
N TYR A 67 -13.96 -8.04 19.75
CA TYR A 67 -14.27 -8.36 21.14
C TYR A 67 -15.20 -7.32 21.80
N ASN A 68 -14.98 -6.02 21.58
CA ASN A 68 -15.79 -4.96 22.20
C ASN A 68 -17.18 -4.81 21.57
N TYR A 69 -17.36 -5.22 20.32
CA TYR A 69 -18.66 -5.28 19.65
C TYR A 69 -19.38 -6.63 19.83
N ASP A 70 -18.92 -7.47 20.77
CA ASP A 70 -19.47 -8.81 21.05
C ASP A 70 -19.50 -9.72 19.80
N LEU A 71 -18.54 -9.55 18.90
CA LEU A 71 -18.34 -10.40 17.72
C LEU A 71 -17.27 -11.48 18.00
N PRO A 72 -17.34 -12.64 17.33
CA PRO A 72 -16.30 -13.66 17.46
C PRO A 72 -14.92 -13.13 17.07
N VAL A 73 -13.95 -13.22 17.98
CA VAL A 73 -12.54 -12.86 17.72
C VAL A 73 -11.99 -13.74 16.59
N PRO A 74 -11.28 -13.17 15.61
CA PRO A 74 -10.85 -13.90 14.43
C PRO A 74 -9.74 -14.90 14.74
N VAL A 75 -9.59 -15.90 13.86
CA VAL A 75 -8.37 -16.70 13.78
C VAL A 75 -7.40 -16.08 12.78
N ILE A 76 -6.18 -15.79 13.24
CA ILE A 76 -5.28 -14.87 12.55
C ILE A 76 -4.11 -15.63 11.94
N ALA A 77 -3.88 -15.46 10.65
CA ALA A 77 -2.68 -15.98 9.98
C ALA A 77 -1.45 -15.14 10.36
N ALA A 78 -0.64 -15.62 11.30
CA ALA A 78 0.54 -14.94 11.81
C ALA A 78 1.84 -15.51 11.25
N GLY A 79 2.83 -14.66 11.03
CA GLY A 79 4.19 -15.10 10.65
C GLY A 79 4.89 -15.83 11.80
N MET A 80 5.78 -16.78 11.48
CA MET A 80 6.55 -17.52 12.49
C MET A 80 7.48 -16.65 13.35
N ASP A 81 7.78 -15.40 12.97
CA ASP A 81 8.69 -14.53 13.72
C ASP A 81 8.23 -14.33 15.18
N PHE A 82 6.92 -14.31 15.42
CA PHE A 82 6.32 -14.20 16.75
C PHE A 82 6.50 -15.46 17.62
N LEU A 83 6.76 -16.64 17.01
CA LEU A 83 7.04 -17.87 17.77
C LEU A 83 8.36 -17.78 18.54
N GLY A 84 9.30 -16.95 18.09
CA GLY A 84 10.56 -16.72 18.79
C GLY A 84 10.35 -16.14 20.20
N MET A 85 9.24 -15.43 20.43
CA MET A 85 8.87 -14.86 21.71
C MET A 85 7.96 -15.80 22.49
N LYS A 86 8.51 -16.88 23.08
CA LYS A 86 7.74 -18.00 23.69
C LYS A 86 6.46 -17.59 24.45
N MET A 87 6.56 -16.63 25.37
CA MET A 87 5.42 -16.18 26.18
C MET A 87 4.36 -15.44 25.35
N VAL A 88 4.78 -14.45 24.55
CA VAL A 88 3.87 -13.66 23.72
C VAL A 88 3.27 -14.51 22.61
N GLY A 89 4.07 -15.37 21.97
CA GLY A 89 3.62 -16.30 20.95
C GLY A 89 2.59 -17.30 21.47
N GLU A 90 2.74 -17.81 22.70
CA GLU A 90 1.71 -18.67 23.32
C GLU A 90 0.44 -17.87 23.65
N LEU A 91 0.57 -16.65 24.16
CA LEU A 91 -0.59 -15.79 24.44
C LEU A 91 -1.37 -15.45 23.16
N LEU A 92 -0.67 -15.13 22.07
CA LEU A 92 -1.25 -14.92 20.74
C LEU A 92 -1.95 -16.19 20.24
N ARG A 93 -1.34 -17.36 20.41
CA ARG A 93 -1.96 -18.65 20.06
C ARG A 93 -3.24 -18.90 20.85
N MET A 94 -3.22 -18.58 22.14
CA MET A 94 -4.39 -18.64 23.01
C MET A 94 -5.48 -17.66 22.60
N SER A 95 -5.19 -16.67 21.75
CA SER A 95 -6.11 -15.59 21.39
C SER A 95 -6.50 -15.57 19.92
N GLY A 96 -6.21 -16.64 19.17
CA GLY A 96 -6.67 -16.82 17.78
C GLY A 96 -5.54 -16.98 16.76
N ALA A 97 -4.28 -16.69 17.10
CA ALA A 97 -3.19 -16.76 16.14
C ALA A 97 -2.83 -18.20 15.76
N PHE A 98 -2.67 -18.45 14.46
CA PHE A 98 -2.05 -19.64 13.90
C PHE A 98 -0.86 -19.26 13.02
N PHE A 99 0.20 -20.06 13.04
CA PHE A 99 1.50 -19.63 12.54
C PHE A 99 1.85 -20.24 11.19
N MET A 100 2.24 -19.40 10.23
CA MET A 100 2.68 -19.79 8.90
C MET A 100 4.14 -19.40 8.60
N ARG A 101 4.83 -20.25 7.83
CA ARG A 101 6.17 -19.98 7.30
C ARG A 101 6.09 -18.90 6.22
N ARG A 102 7.14 -18.07 6.10
CA ARG A 102 7.27 -17.13 4.97
C ARG A 102 7.48 -17.84 3.63
N THR A 103 8.22 -18.94 3.64
CA THR A 103 8.43 -19.83 2.50
C THR A 103 8.13 -21.27 2.88
N PHE A 104 7.46 -21.98 2.00
CA PHE A 104 7.07 -23.36 2.22
C PHE A 104 8.12 -24.33 1.66
N GLY A 105 9.11 -23.83 0.90
CA GLY A 105 10.31 -24.57 0.49
C GLY A 105 10.03 -25.88 -0.25
N GLY A 106 8.92 -25.97 -0.99
CA GLY A 106 8.49 -27.22 -1.65
C GLY A 106 7.99 -28.32 -0.69
N ASN A 107 7.84 -28.04 0.61
CA ASN A 107 7.35 -29.00 1.58
C ASN A 107 5.84 -29.24 1.41
N LYS A 108 5.51 -30.27 0.63
CA LYS A 108 4.12 -30.64 0.28
C LYS A 108 3.29 -31.02 1.51
N LEU A 109 3.87 -31.71 2.50
CA LEU A 109 3.16 -32.10 3.72
C LEU A 109 2.75 -30.87 4.55
N TYR A 110 3.68 -29.93 4.73
CA TYR A 110 3.39 -28.68 5.43
C TYR A 110 2.28 -27.90 4.73
N TRP A 111 2.34 -27.75 3.40
CA TRP A 111 1.28 -27.10 2.61
C TRP A 111 -0.07 -27.80 2.79
N ALA A 112 -0.10 -29.14 2.71
CA ALA A 112 -1.34 -29.90 2.85
C ALA A 112 -1.98 -29.72 4.23
N VAL A 113 -1.20 -29.88 5.31
CA VAL A 113 -1.69 -29.73 6.69
C VAL A 113 -2.14 -28.30 6.97
N PHE A 114 -1.35 -27.31 6.54
CA PHE A 114 -1.70 -25.90 6.71
C PHE A 114 -2.98 -25.53 5.96
N SER A 115 -3.07 -25.95 4.69
CA SER A 115 -4.25 -25.66 3.85
C SER A 115 -5.50 -26.31 4.42
N GLU A 116 -5.41 -27.57 4.85
CA GLU A 116 -6.55 -28.29 5.42
C GLU A 116 -7.04 -27.67 6.74
N TYR A 117 -6.11 -27.19 7.57
CA TYR A 117 -6.46 -26.46 8.77
C TYR A 117 -7.26 -25.18 8.47
N VAL A 118 -6.81 -24.36 7.51
CA VAL A 118 -7.53 -23.13 7.12
C VAL A 118 -8.90 -23.45 6.49
N LYS A 119 -8.98 -24.47 5.64
CA LYS A 119 -10.27 -24.93 5.07
C LYS A 119 -11.23 -25.40 6.14
N THR A 120 -10.73 -26.10 7.16
CA THR A 120 -11.54 -26.55 8.30
C THR A 120 -12.13 -25.38 9.07
N MET A 121 -11.38 -24.28 9.24
CA MET A 121 -11.91 -23.06 9.85
C MET A 121 -13.13 -22.52 9.09
N LEU A 122 -13.03 -22.47 7.76
CA LEU A 122 -14.11 -21.98 6.91
C LEU A 122 -15.31 -22.93 6.88
N ARG A 123 -15.09 -24.25 6.81
CA ARG A 123 -16.19 -25.22 6.86
C ARG A 123 -16.96 -25.18 8.18
N ASN A 124 -16.25 -24.99 9.29
CA ASN A 124 -16.89 -24.93 10.60
C ASN A 124 -17.57 -23.57 10.85
N GLY A 125 -17.04 -22.48 10.29
CA GLY A 125 -17.68 -21.15 10.30
C GLY A 125 -17.82 -20.47 11.66
N TYR A 126 -17.26 -21.01 12.74
CA TYR A 126 -17.48 -20.48 14.11
C TYR A 126 -16.72 -19.19 14.42
N ALA A 127 -15.70 -18.84 13.64
CA ALA A 127 -14.90 -17.63 13.79
C ALA A 127 -14.44 -17.13 12.41
N PRO A 128 -14.37 -15.81 12.19
CA PRO A 128 -13.78 -15.25 10.98
C PRO A 128 -12.31 -15.64 10.84
N VAL A 129 -11.85 -15.82 9.60
CA VAL A 129 -10.42 -15.97 9.29
C VAL A 129 -9.84 -14.61 8.90
N GLU A 130 -8.76 -14.19 9.53
CA GLU A 130 -8.08 -12.92 9.24
C GLU A 130 -6.72 -13.15 8.60
N PHE A 131 -6.45 -12.44 7.51
CA PHE A 131 -5.11 -12.28 6.96
C PHE A 131 -4.98 -11.05 6.07
N PHE A 132 -3.73 -10.62 5.88
CA PHE A 132 -3.40 -9.45 5.07
C PHE A 132 -3.08 -9.87 3.63
N LEU A 133 -3.85 -9.35 2.66
CA LEU A 133 -3.61 -9.62 1.23
C LEU A 133 -2.21 -9.20 0.76
N GLU A 134 -1.69 -8.11 1.33
CA GLU A 134 -0.36 -7.56 1.05
C GLU A 134 0.78 -8.51 1.47
N GLY A 135 0.51 -9.41 2.43
CA GLY A 135 1.48 -10.38 2.98
C GLY A 135 2.55 -9.78 3.91
N THR A 136 2.78 -8.46 3.86
CA THR A 136 3.67 -7.71 4.76
C THR A 136 3.14 -6.30 4.98
N ARG A 137 3.64 -5.62 6.01
CA ARG A 137 3.36 -4.20 6.26
C ARG A 137 3.99 -3.34 5.19
N SER A 138 3.25 -2.33 4.75
CA SER A 138 3.80 -1.28 3.91
C SER A 138 4.69 -0.34 4.73
N ARG A 139 5.95 -0.16 4.31
CA ARG A 139 6.88 0.79 4.95
C ARG A 139 6.73 2.19 4.38
N SER A 140 6.33 2.26 3.12
CA SER A 140 6.09 3.50 2.37
C SER A 140 4.63 3.96 2.42
N ALA A 141 3.78 3.31 3.23
CA ALA A 141 2.32 3.53 3.35
C ALA A 141 1.48 3.34 2.06
N LYS A 142 2.10 2.95 0.94
CA LYS A 142 1.38 2.53 -0.29
C LYS A 142 0.72 1.17 -0.09
N THR A 143 -0.38 0.91 -0.79
CA THR A 143 -0.96 -0.44 -0.85
C THR A 143 -0.08 -1.34 -1.71
N LEU A 144 0.39 -2.45 -1.14
CA LEU A 144 1.28 -3.38 -1.84
C LEU A 144 0.50 -4.35 -2.75
N THR A 145 1.16 -4.88 -3.77
CA THR A 145 0.57 -5.90 -4.66
C THR A 145 0.13 -7.16 -3.88
N PRO A 146 -1.02 -7.76 -4.22
CA PRO A 146 -1.59 -8.83 -3.40
C PRO A 146 -0.82 -10.15 -3.56
N LYS A 147 -0.81 -10.96 -2.50
CA LYS A 147 -0.30 -12.32 -2.50
C LYS A 147 -1.46 -13.32 -2.55
N PHE A 148 -1.48 -14.17 -3.58
CA PHE A 148 -2.60 -15.07 -3.84
C PHE A 148 -2.61 -16.35 -3.00
N GLY A 149 -1.50 -16.69 -2.34
CA GLY A 149 -1.32 -18.01 -1.70
C GLY A 149 -2.42 -18.38 -0.70
N LEU A 150 -2.63 -17.53 0.31
CA LEU A 150 -3.66 -17.78 1.33
C LEU A 150 -5.08 -17.53 0.80
N LEU A 151 -5.24 -16.56 -0.11
CA LEU A 151 -6.50 -16.30 -0.78
C LEU A 151 -7.01 -17.53 -1.56
N ASN A 152 -6.11 -18.21 -2.27
CA ASN A 152 -6.41 -19.48 -2.94
C ASN A 152 -6.95 -20.55 -1.98
N ILE A 153 -6.33 -20.68 -0.80
CA ILE A 153 -6.75 -21.66 0.21
C ILE A 153 -8.14 -21.32 0.75
N VAL A 154 -8.43 -20.05 1.02
CA VAL A 154 -9.73 -19.65 1.60
C VAL A 154 -10.89 -19.69 0.59
N MET A 155 -10.61 -19.55 -0.70
CA MET A 155 -11.64 -19.65 -1.74
C MET A 155 -11.91 -21.11 -2.17
N GLU A 156 -10.99 -22.03 -1.89
CA GLU A 156 -11.11 -23.44 -2.31
C GLU A 156 -12.35 -24.16 -1.78
N PRO A 157 -12.75 -24.02 -0.49
CA PRO A 157 -13.99 -24.63 0.00
C PRO A 157 -15.24 -24.22 -0.79
N PHE A 158 -15.31 -22.96 -1.24
CA PHE A 158 -16.41 -22.47 -2.07
C PHE A 158 -16.37 -23.08 -3.48
N PHE A 159 -15.18 -23.17 -4.08
CA PHE A 159 -15.00 -23.79 -5.41
C PHE A 159 -15.39 -25.27 -5.41
N LYS A 160 -15.01 -25.99 -4.36
CA LYS A 160 -15.32 -27.42 -4.13
C LYS A 160 -16.72 -27.67 -3.59
N ARG A 161 -17.54 -26.62 -3.40
CA ARG A 161 -18.90 -26.71 -2.85
C ARG A 161 -18.94 -27.40 -1.48
N GLU A 162 -17.92 -27.16 -0.67
CA GLU A 162 -17.87 -27.54 0.75
C GLU A 162 -18.59 -26.52 1.62
N VAL A 163 -18.65 -25.27 1.14
CA VAL A 163 -19.47 -24.19 1.70
C VAL A 163 -20.36 -23.59 0.60
N PHE A 164 -21.52 -23.07 0.98
CA PHE A 164 -22.47 -22.47 0.02
C PHE A 164 -21.93 -21.16 -0.56
N ASP A 165 -21.39 -20.32 0.33
CA ASP A 165 -20.76 -19.03 0.04
C ASP A 165 -19.68 -18.73 1.09
N THR A 166 -18.85 -17.74 0.82
CA THR A 166 -17.90 -17.14 1.75
C THR A 166 -17.94 -15.63 1.54
N TYR A 167 -18.03 -14.86 2.62
CA TYR A 167 -17.93 -13.40 2.55
C TYR A 167 -16.48 -12.95 2.71
N LEU A 168 -16.00 -12.15 1.77
CA LEU A 168 -14.74 -11.41 1.88
C LEU A 168 -15.03 -9.99 2.35
N VAL A 169 -14.45 -9.58 3.48
CA VAL A 169 -14.70 -8.25 4.07
C VAL A 169 -13.42 -7.42 3.93
N PRO A 170 -13.37 -6.45 3.00
CA PRO A 170 -12.24 -5.53 2.89
C PRO A 170 -12.29 -4.54 4.07
N ILE A 171 -11.16 -4.39 4.78
CA ILE A 171 -11.05 -3.49 5.92
C ILE A 171 -9.88 -2.54 5.67
N SER A 172 -10.13 -1.24 5.83
CA SER A 172 -9.10 -0.20 5.75
C SER A 172 -8.73 0.27 7.14
N ILE A 173 -7.43 0.42 7.41
CA ILE A 173 -6.90 0.92 8.68
C ILE A 173 -5.98 2.10 8.37
N SER A 174 -6.35 3.27 8.88
CA SER A 174 -5.58 4.51 8.76
C SER A 174 -5.14 5.01 10.14
N TYR A 175 -3.98 5.64 10.16
CA TYR A 175 -3.37 6.19 11.37
C TYR A 175 -2.97 7.64 11.10
N ASP A 176 -3.25 8.53 12.04
CA ASP A 176 -2.62 9.85 12.04
C ASP A 176 -1.10 9.69 12.16
N LYS A 177 -0.64 8.89 13.12
CA LYS A 177 0.77 8.56 13.33
C LYS A 177 0.95 7.07 13.66
N ILE A 178 1.86 6.38 12.97
CA ILE A 178 2.19 4.97 13.26
C ILE A 178 3.33 4.88 14.28
N LEU A 179 3.32 3.82 15.09
CA LEU A 179 4.36 3.56 16.09
C LEU A 179 5.73 3.31 15.46
N GLU A 180 5.73 2.79 14.23
CA GLU A 180 6.92 2.32 13.53
C GLU A 180 7.50 3.32 12.53
N GLU A 181 7.03 4.58 12.47
CA GLU A 181 7.37 5.52 11.38
C GLU A 181 8.88 5.65 11.14
N THR A 182 9.66 5.85 12.20
CA THR A 182 11.12 6.00 12.08
C THR A 182 11.78 4.68 11.72
N LEU A 183 11.31 3.57 12.30
CA LEU A 183 11.82 2.24 11.99
C LEU A 183 11.61 1.88 10.52
N TYR A 184 10.44 2.21 9.96
CA TYR A 184 10.14 1.97 8.56
C TYR A 184 11.05 2.74 7.64
N VAL A 185 11.37 4.00 7.95
CA VAL A 185 12.32 4.76 7.13
C VAL A 185 13.73 4.18 7.20
N TYR A 186 14.19 3.72 8.36
CA TYR A 186 15.45 2.97 8.45
C TYR A 186 15.43 1.70 7.57
N GLU A 187 14.34 0.93 7.62
CA GLU A 187 14.18 -0.25 6.76
C GLU A 187 14.16 0.12 5.26
N LEU A 188 13.51 1.23 4.87
CA LEU A 188 13.51 1.74 3.51
C LEU A 188 14.91 2.13 3.04
N LEU A 189 15.70 2.74 3.91
CA LEU A 189 17.11 3.07 3.66
C LEU A 189 18.02 1.82 3.69
N GLY A 190 17.45 0.62 3.87
CA GLY A 190 18.12 -0.67 3.81
C GLY A 190 18.86 -1.07 5.09
N VAL A 191 18.56 -0.42 6.22
CA VAL A 191 18.95 -0.93 7.53
C VAL A 191 18.18 -2.22 7.81
N PRO A 192 18.85 -3.33 8.15
CA PRO A 192 18.17 -4.59 8.39
C PRO A 192 17.14 -4.47 9.51
N LYS A 193 15.96 -5.03 9.28
CA LYS A 193 14.90 -5.13 10.28
C LYS A 193 15.44 -5.78 11.57
N PRO A 194 15.20 -5.19 12.75
CA PRO A 194 15.55 -5.82 14.03
C PRO A 194 14.72 -7.09 14.25
N LYS A 195 15.33 -8.11 14.87
CA LYS A 195 14.59 -9.32 15.28
C LYS A 195 13.58 -8.94 16.37
N GLU A 196 12.36 -9.46 16.26
CA GLU A 196 11.34 -9.30 17.30
C GLU A 196 11.86 -9.88 18.61
N SER A 197 11.80 -9.08 19.67
CA SER A 197 12.32 -9.47 20.98
C SER A 197 11.48 -8.91 22.12
N THR A 198 11.43 -9.66 23.22
CA THR A 198 10.74 -9.23 24.45
C THR A 198 11.40 -8.00 25.10
N THR A 199 12.72 -7.85 24.95
CA THR A 199 13.45 -6.66 25.39
C THR A 199 13.12 -5.42 24.57
N GLY A 200 12.87 -5.57 23.26
CA GLY A 200 12.34 -4.50 22.41
C GLY A 200 10.97 -4.00 22.88
N LEU A 201 10.07 -4.91 23.23
CA LEU A 201 8.75 -4.56 23.79
C LEU A 201 8.84 -3.81 25.12
N LEU A 202 9.83 -4.11 25.97
CA LEU A 202 10.03 -3.39 27.24
C LEU A 202 10.63 -1.99 27.04
N LYS A 203 11.51 -1.81 26.05
CA LYS A 203 12.06 -0.49 25.67
C LYS A 203 11.01 0.40 25.00
N ALA A 204 9.95 -0.19 24.44
CA ALA A 204 8.80 0.53 23.90
C ALA A 204 7.95 1.27 24.97
N ARG A 205 8.32 1.25 26.26
CA ARG A 205 7.65 2.07 27.29
C ARG A 205 7.64 3.56 26.97
N LYS A 206 8.66 4.08 26.26
CA LYS A 206 8.69 5.47 25.79
C LYS A 206 7.56 5.79 24.80
N VAL A 207 7.15 4.80 24.00
CA VAL A 207 5.98 4.91 23.10
C VAL A 207 4.70 5.16 23.90
N LEU A 208 4.58 4.63 25.12
CA LEU A 208 3.40 4.87 25.97
C LEU A 208 3.29 6.32 26.48
N SER A 209 4.34 7.14 26.33
CA SER A 209 4.31 8.56 26.67
C SER A 209 4.08 9.47 25.47
N GLU A 210 3.95 8.92 24.27
CA GLU A 210 3.73 9.67 23.03
C GLU A 210 2.26 9.64 22.62
N ASN A 211 1.82 10.68 21.92
CA ASN A 211 0.49 10.76 21.30
C ASN A 211 0.61 10.36 19.83
N PHE A 212 -0.20 9.39 19.40
CA PHE A 212 -0.25 8.90 18.02
C PHE A 212 -1.52 9.34 17.28
N GLY A 213 -2.30 10.24 17.86
CA GLY A 213 -3.51 10.78 17.26
C GLY A 213 -4.63 9.76 17.19
N THR A 214 -5.32 9.69 16.07
CA THR A 214 -6.51 8.87 15.84
C THR A 214 -6.20 7.67 14.95
N ILE A 215 -6.87 6.55 15.24
CA ILE A 215 -6.96 5.41 14.32
C ILE A 215 -8.35 5.42 13.70
N HIS A 216 -8.40 5.23 12.39
CA HIS A 216 -9.65 4.99 11.67
C HIS A 216 -9.67 3.56 11.15
N VAL A 217 -10.71 2.81 11.52
CA VAL A 217 -10.94 1.45 11.02
C VAL A 217 -12.26 1.43 10.26
N TYR A 218 -12.18 1.20 8.96
CA TYR A 218 -13.33 1.14 8.09
C TYR A 218 -13.60 -0.29 7.61
N PHE A 219 -14.69 -0.88 8.07
CA PHE A 219 -15.24 -2.15 7.61
C PHE A 219 -16.05 -1.92 6.34
N GLY A 220 -15.55 -2.38 5.20
CA GLY A 220 -16.27 -2.34 3.93
C GLY A 220 -17.39 -3.37 3.84
N ASP A 221 -18.18 -3.27 2.77
CA ASP A 221 -19.29 -4.19 2.54
C ASP A 221 -18.80 -5.64 2.37
N PRO A 222 -19.41 -6.63 3.07
CA PRO A 222 -19.12 -8.04 2.84
C PRO A 222 -19.40 -8.45 1.39
N VAL A 223 -18.38 -8.97 0.71
CA VAL A 223 -18.46 -9.36 -0.70
C VAL A 223 -18.63 -10.87 -0.83
N SER A 224 -19.78 -11.29 -1.37
CA SER A 224 -20.12 -12.70 -1.63
C SER A 224 -19.26 -13.28 -2.75
N LEU A 225 -18.49 -14.34 -2.46
CA LEU A 225 -17.76 -15.10 -3.48
C LEU A 225 -18.71 -15.71 -4.51
N ARG A 226 -19.89 -16.18 -4.07
CA ARG A 226 -20.93 -16.73 -4.94
C ARG A 226 -21.40 -15.70 -5.96
N SER A 227 -21.63 -14.47 -5.51
CA SER A 227 -22.08 -13.37 -6.37
C SER A 227 -20.98 -12.94 -7.34
N LEU A 228 -19.71 -12.90 -6.90
CA LEU A 228 -18.58 -12.63 -7.79
C LEU A 228 -18.38 -13.72 -8.85
N ALA A 229 -18.58 -15.00 -8.50
CA ALA A 229 -18.39 -16.13 -9.41
C ALA A 229 -19.59 -16.36 -10.36
N ALA A 230 -20.74 -15.74 -10.09
CA ALA A 230 -21.97 -15.94 -10.86
C ALA A 230 -21.77 -15.60 -12.35
N GLY A 231 -22.03 -16.56 -13.24
CA GLY A 231 -21.86 -16.41 -14.68
C GLY A 231 -20.42 -16.35 -15.17
N ARG A 232 -19.42 -16.39 -14.27
CA ARG A 232 -17.99 -16.26 -14.60
C ARG A 232 -17.21 -17.55 -14.44
N MET A 233 -17.70 -18.47 -13.61
CA MET A 233 -17.00 -19.73 -13.33
C MET A 233 -17.96 -20.91 -13.20
N SER A 234 -17.62 -22.02 -13.87
CA SER A 234 -18.28 -23.29 -13.62
C SER A 234 -17.63 -24.03 -12.46
N ARG A 235 -18.43 -24.38 -11.46
CA ARG A 235 -18.02 -25.26 -10.34
C ARG A 235 -18.32 -26.74 -10.61
N SER A 236 -18.82 -27.12 -11.80
CA SER A 236 -19.14 -28.52 -12.12
C SER A 236 -17.93 -29.46 -12.24
N PRO A 237 -16.73 -29.01 -12.70
CA PRO A 237 -15.58 -29.92 -12.82
C PRO A 237 -15.15 -30.53 -11.49
N TYR A 238 -15.38 -29.82 -10.37
CA TYR A 238 -15.09 -30.30 -9.01
C TYR A 238 -15.99 -31.44 -8.53
N ASN A 239 -17.12 -31.68 -9.21
CA ASN A 239 -17.96 -32.85 -8.92
C ASN A 239 -17.48 -34.11 -9.63
N LEU A 240 -16.53 -34.00 -10.58
CA LEU A 240 -16.07 -35.12 -11.40
C LEU A 240 -14.95 -35.92 -10.74
N VAL A 241 -14.40 -35.45 -9.62
CA VAL A 241 -13.27 -36.07 -8.91
C VAL A 241 -13.51 -35.97 -7.40
N PRO A 242 -13.08 -36.98 -6.60
CA PRO A 242 -13.18 -36.90 -5.15
C PRO A 242 -12.49 -35.65 -4.57
N ARG A 243 -13.22 -34.90 -3.73
CA ARG A 243 -12.80 -33.57 -3.23
C ARG A 243 -11.50 -33.58 -2.41
N TYR A 244 -11.18 -34.71 -1.78
CA TYR A 244 -9.98 -34.89 -0.97
C TYR A 244 -8.70 -35.07 -1.81
N ILE A 245 -8.82 -35.28 -3.13
CA ILE A 245 -7.66 -35.38 -4.02
C ILE A 245 -7.17 -33.96 -4.34
N PRO A 246 -5.89 -33.63 -4.09
CA PRO A 246 -5.32 -32.36 -4.52
C PRO A 246 -5.40 -32.21 -6.03
N GLN A 247 -5.99 -31.11 -6.51
CA GLN A 247 -6.06 -30.78 -7.93
C GLN A 247 -5.26 -29.52 -8.21
N LYS A 248 -4.63 -29.49 -9.39
CA LYS A 248 -4.09 -28.25 -9.93
C LYS A 248 -5.26 -27.34 -10.28
N GLN A 249 -5.24 -26.10 -9.80
CA GLN A 249 -6.24 -25.10 -10.16
C GLN A 249 -6.18 -24.83 -11.68
N SER A 250 -7.33 -24.60 -12.31
CA SER A 250 -7.38 -24.21 -13.72
C SER A 250 -6.91 -22.76 -13.91
N GLU A 251 -6.54 -22.40 -15.13
CA GLU A 251 -6.12 -21.04 -15.47
C GLU A 251 -7.21 -20.01 -15.17
N ASP A 252 -8.47 -20.32 -15.49
CA ASP A 252 -9.63 -19.48 -15.18
C ASP A 252 -9.76 -19.18 -13.68
N MET A 253 -9.38 -20.15 -12.83
CA MET A 253 -9.41 -19.96 -11.38
C MET A 253 -8.29 -19.09 -10.89
N HIS A 254 -7.08 -19.26 -11.43
CA HIS A 254 -5.98 -18.37 -11.13
C HIS A 254 -6.32 -16.93 -11.55
N ALA A 255 -6.92 -16.74 -12.72
CA ALA A 255 -7.38 -15.43 -13.18
C ALA A 255 -8.46 -14.84 -12.26
N PHE A 256 -9.46 -15.64 -11.88
CA PHE A 256 -10.53 -15.19 -10.97
C PHE A 256 -10.00 -14.81 -9.58
N VAL A 257 -9.14 -15.64 -8.97
CA VAL A 257 -8.53 -15.33 -7.66
C VAL A 257 -7.69 -14.06 -7.76
N THR A 258 -6.98 -13.86 -8.87
CA THR A 258 -6.24 -12.62 -9.14
C THR A 258 -7.18 -11.42 -9.19
N GLU A 259 -8.25 -11.48 -9.99
CA GLU A 259 -9.25 -10.41 -10.09
C GLU A 259 -9.86 -10.07 -8.72
N VAL A 260 -10.25 -11.10 -7.95
CA VAL A 260 -10.81 -10.94 -6.60
C VAL A 260 -9.82 -10.25 -5.68
N ALA A 261 -8.54 -10.64 -5.69
CA ALA A 261 -7.52 -10.04 -4.84
C ALA A 261 -7.34 -8.54 -5.10
N TYR A 262 -7.19 -8.16 -6.37
CA TYR A 262 -7.06 -6.75 -6.77
C TYR A 262 -8.34 -5.97 -6.47
N LYS A 263 -9.52 -6.56 -6.69
CA LYS A 263 -10.80 -5.94 -6.33
C LYS A 263 -10.92 -5.66 -4.83
N MET A 264 -10.52 -6.60 -3.97
CA MET A 264 -10.55 -6.40 -2.52
C MET A 264 -9.61 -5.27 -2.08
N GLN A 265 -8.43 -5.15 -2.69
CA GLN A 265 -7.51 -4.04 -2.40
C GLN A 265 -8.05 -2.69 -2.89
N LEU A 266 -8.68 -2.63 -4.05
CA LEU A 266 -9.34 -1.41 -4.52
C LEU A 266 -10.47 -0.98 -3.59
N LEU A 267 -11.22 -1.93 -3.02
CA LEU A 267 -12.23 -1.62 -1.99
C LEU A 267 -11.60 -1.14 -0.66
N GLN A 268 -10.43 -1.66 -0.26
CA GLN A 268 -9.69 -1.13 0.89
C GLN A 268 -9.24 0.31 0.63
N ILE A 269 -8.75 0.59 -0.58
CA ILE A 269 -8.32 1.93 -1.01
C ILE A 269 -9.50 2.91 -1.02
N GLN A 270 -10.64 2.52 -1.58
CA GLN A 270 -11.84 3.35 -1.64
C GLN A 270 -12.34 3.77 -0.26
N ASN A 271 -12.15 2.89 0.73
CA ASN A 271 -12.56 3.10 2.12
C ASN A 271 -11.43 3.68 3.00
N LEU A 272 -10.30 4.09 2.40
CA LEU A 272 -9.18 4.67 3.13
C LEU A 272 -9.57 6.05 3.68
N VAL A 273 -9.41 6.21 4.98
CA VAL A 273 -9.60 7.50 5.66
C VAL A 273 -8.30 8.28 5.62
N LEU A 274 -8.34 9.52 5.14
CA LEU A 274 -7.19 10.41 5.10
C LEU A 274 -7.22 11.44 6.22
N SER A 275 -6.09 11.62 6.88
CA SER A 275 -5.88 12.67 7.87
C SER A 275 -5.50 14.01 7.22
N PRO A 276 -5.75 15.14 7.88
CA PRO A 276 -5.31 16.46 7.39
C PRO A 276 -3.80 16.52 7.14
N TRP A 277 -3.00 15.84 7.99
CA TRP A 277 -1.55 15.79 7.84
C TRP A 277 -1.07 15.27 6.49
N ALA A 278 -1.73 14.26 5.91
CA ALA A 278 -1.37 13.72 4.60
C ALA A 278 -1.48 14.79 3.48
N LEU A 279 -2.37 15.77 3.64
CA LEU A 279 -2.58 16.88 2.71
C LEU A 279 -1.55 17.97 2.97
N THR A 280 -1.40 18.38 4.23
CA THR A 280 -0.41 19.38 4.66
C THR A 280 1.00 19.00 4.20
N VAL A 281 1.41 17.74 4.40
CA VAL A 281 2.75 17.29 4.02
C VAL A 281 2.93 17.17 2.50
N ALA A 282 1.88 16.85 1.75
CA ALA A 282 1.93 16.82 0.30
C ALA A 282 2.17 18.23 -0.27
N VAL A 283 1.51 19.23 0.30
CA VAL A 283 1.74 20.65 -0.03
C VAL A 283 3.15 21.08 0.36
N LEU A 284 3.60 20.78 1.59
CA LEU A 284 4.96 21.12 2.05
C LEU A 284 6.05 20.49 1.17
N LEU A 285 5.89 19.23 0.76
CA LEU A 285 6.87 18.54 -0.09
C LEU A 285 7.01 19.16 -1.48
N GLN A 286 5.93 19.71 -2.05
CA GLN A 286 5.96 20.41 -3.34
C GLN A 286 6.48 21.86 -3.22
N ASN A 287 6.51 22.43 -2.01
CA ASN A 287 6.90 23.82 -1.74
C ASN A 287 8.11 23.89 -0.77
N ARG A 288 9.01 22.90 -0.81
CA ARG A 288 10.21 22.84 0.04
C ARG A 288 11.12 24.05 -0.17
N PRO A 289 11.93 24.44 0.85
CA PRO A 289 12.11 23.80 2.16
C PRO A 289 11.16 24.28 3.27
N SER A 290 10.54 25.45 3.10
CA SER A 290 9.61 26.05 4.06
C SER A 290 8.46 26.73 3.34
N MET A 291 7.37 26.94 4.07
CA MET A 291 6.19 27.63 3.55
C MET A 291 5.59 28.55 4.61
N ASP A 292 5.10 29.70 4.19
CA ASP A 292 4.27 30.57 5.04
C ASP A 292 3.03 29.82 5.55
N PHE A 293 2.70 29.99 6.83
CA PHE A 293 1.62 29.24 7.48
C PHE A 293 0.26 29.53 6.84
N ASP A 294 -0.05 30.79 6.54
CA ASP A 294 -1.34 31.15 5.93
C ASP A 294 -1.47 30.58 4.52
N ALA A 295 -0.37 30.64 3.73
CA ALA A 295 -0.33 30.03 2.40
C ALA A 295 -0.44 28.49 2.46
N LEU A 296 0.13 27.85 3.50
CA LEU A 296 -0.02 26.41 3.72
C LEU A 296 -1.48 26.05 4.05
N VAL A 297 -2.15 26.85 4.87
CA VAL A 297 -3.57 26.67 5.21
C VAL A 297 -4.42 26.75 3.94
N GLU A 298 -4.24 27.80 3.14
CA GLU A 298 -4.97 28.00 1.88
C GLU A 298 -4.80 26.82 0.91
N LYS A 299 -3.55 26.42 0.63
CA LYS A 299 -3.27 25.31 -0.29
C LYS A 299 -3.76 23.97 0.24
N THR A 300 -3.72 23.76 1.55
CA THR A 300 -4.24 22.52 2.19
C THR A 300 -5.76 22.45 2.07
N LEU A 301 -6.47 23.57 2.25
CA LEU A 301 -7.92 23.65 2.05
C LEU A 301 -8.32 23.44 0.59
N TRP A 302 -7.56 24.00 -0.35
CA TRP A 302 -7.75 23.72 -1.77
C TRP A 302 -7.57 22.22 -2.08
N LEU A 303 -6.51 21.60 -1.55
CA LEU A 303 -6.26 20.17 -1.72
C LEU A 303 -7.34 19.30 -1.05
N LYS A 304 -7.87 19.73 0.09
CA LYS A 304 -9.03 19.09 0.75
C LYS A 304 -10.21 19.04 -0.20
N GLY A 305 -10.58 20.18 -0.81
CA GLY A 305 -11.67 20.24 -1.79
C GLY A 305 -11.43 19.34 -3.01
N LEU A 306 -10.21 19.38 -3.57
CA LEU A 306 -9.83 18.55 -4.70
C LEU A 306 -9.90 17.04 -4.37
N THR A 307 -9.42 16.65 -3.20
CA THR A 307 -9.44 15.26 -2.71
C THR A 307 -10.87 14.76 -2.54
N GLN A 308 -11.77 15.58 -1.97
CA GLN A 308 -13.20 15.23 -1.86
C GLN A 308 -13.88 15.11 -3.22
N ALA A 309 -13.56 16.01 -4.15
CA ALA A 309 -14.12 15.98 -5.51
C ALA A 309 -13.73 14.71 -6.29
N PHE A 310 -12.54 14.17 -6.00
CA PHE A 310 -12.04 12.89 -6.52
C PHE A 310 -12.47 11.67 -5.71
N GLY A 311 -13.36 11.84 -4.72
CA GLY A 311 -13.95 10.74 -3.96
C GLY A 311 -13.11 10.24 -2.80
N GLY A 312 -12.07 10.98 -2.39
CA GLY A 312 -11.30 10.68 -1.20
C GLY A 312 -12.11 10.92 0.07
N PHE A 313 -12.01 10.00 1.03
CA PHE A 313 -12.67 10.12 2.32
C PHE A 313 -11.73 10.76 3.35
N LEU A 314 -12.08 11.94 3.83
CA LEU A 314 -11.25 12.78 4.70
C LEU A 314 -11.89 12.94 6.07
N THR A 315 -11.07 12.87 7.12
CA THR A 315 -11.49 13.23 8.47
C THR A 315 -11.01 14.63 8.80
N TRP A 316 -11.91 15.59 8.63
CA TRP A 316 -11.69 16.97 9.01
C TRP A 316 -12.68 17.36 10.11
N PRO A 317 -12.25 17.91 11.26
CA PRO A 317 -13.18 18.36 12.30
C PRO A 317 -14.12 19.47 11.79
N ASP A 318 -15.44 19.26 11.88
CA ASP A 318 -16.44 20.20 11.33
C ASP A 318 -16.51 21.54 12.08
N ASN A 319 -16.09 21.57 13.35
CA ASN A 319 -16.27 22.71 14.25
C ASN A 319 -14.96 23.43 14.59
N GLU A 320 -13.84 23.08 13.94
CA GLU A 320 -12.53 23.68 14.22
C GLU A 320 -12.06 24.52 13.02
N PRO A 321 -11.52 25.73 13.24
CA PRO A 321 -10.87 26.51 12.19
C PRO A 321 -9.75 25.72 11.51
N ALA A 322 -9.54 25.96 10.22
CA ALA A 322 -8.57 25.21 9.43
C ALA A 322 -7.13 25.38 9.94
N GLU A 323 -6.84 26.56 10.45
CA GLU A 323 -5.59 26.97 11.07
C GLU A 323 -5.29 26.09 12.29
N GLU A 324 -6.26 25.89 13.18
CA GLU A 324 -6.12 25.07 14.39
C GLU A 324 -5.94 23.58 14.03
N VAL A 325 -6.68 23.10 13.02
CA VAL A 325 -6.53 21.72 12.52
C VAL A 325 -5.12 21.51 11.98
N ILE A 326 -4.60 22.41 11.15
CA ILE A 326 -3.26 22.25 10.57
C ILE A 326 -2.17 22.41 11.64
N GLN A 327 -2.32 23.37 12.56
CA GLN A 327 -1.38 23.58 13.66
C GLN A 327 -1.31 22.36 14.59
N SER A 328 -2.44 21.78 14.97
CA SER A 328 -2.48 20.58 15.81
C SER A 328 -1.84 19.36 15.14
N ASN A 329 -2.01 19.21 13.82
CA ASN A 329 -1.32 18.17 13.04
C ASN A 329 0.20 18.41 13.00
N ILE A 330 0.67 19.64 12.79
CA ILE A 330 2.11 19.97 12.86
C ILE A 330 2.68 19.62 14.25
N LEU A 331 1.94 19.89 15.33
CA LEU A 331 2.36 19.55 16.70
C LEU A 331 2.46 18.03 16.92
N LEU A 332 1.49 17.26 16.41
CA LEU A 332 1.50 15.79 16.47
C LEU A 332 2.73 15.19 15.73
N HIS A 333 3.11 15.85 14.63
CA HIS A 333 4.24 15.49 13.78
C HIS A 333 5.46 16.41 13.98
N SER A 334 5.67 16.90 15.21
CA SER A 334 6.77 17.81 15.58
C SER A 334 8.17 17.23 15.36
N ASN A 335 8.30 15.92 15.16
CA ASN A 335 9.55 15.29 14.73
C ASN A 335 9.88 15.51 13.24
N ILE A 336 8.91 15.94 12.43
CA ILE A 336 9.02 16.12 10.98
C ILE A 336 9.03 17.59 10.59
N ALA A 337 8.14 18.39 11.17
CA ALA A 337 8.01 19.82 10.85
C ALA A 337 7.77 20.67 12.10
N SER A 338 8.11 21.95 12.03
CA SER A 338 7.87 22.92 13.10
C SER A 338 7.41 24.27 12.54
N LEU A 339 6.63 25.01 13.33
CA LEU A 339 6.21 26.37 13.03
C LEU A 339 7.17 27.35 13.71
N VAL A 340 7.92 28.13 12.93
CA VAL A 340 8.92 29.10 13.40
C VAL A 340 8.65 30.44 12.73
N LYS A 341 8.25 31.46 13.50
CA LYS A 341 7.98 32.82 12.99
C LYS A 341 7.06 32.82 11.75
N ASP A 342 5.90 32.20 11.89
CA ASP A 342 4.86 32.07 10.83
C ASP A 342 5.30 31.29 9.58
N GLN A 343 6.46 30.63 9.63
CA GLN A 343 6.95 29.73 8.59
C GLN A 343 6.91 28.30 9.11
N VAL A 344 6.29 27.40 8.34
CA VAL A 344 6.38 25.96 8.57
C VAL A 344 7.62 25.43 7.87
N VAL A 345 8.53 24.85 8.66
CA VAL A 345 9.83 24.38 8.19
C VAL A 345 9.93 22.88 8.46
N LEU A 346 10.44 22.12 7.49
CA LEU A 346 10.79 20.72 7.70
C LEU A 346 12.05 20.63 8.56
N ASN A 347 12.02 19.77 9.57
CA ASN A 347 13.15 19.57 10.49
C ASN A 347 14.22 18.73 9.79
N MET A 348 15.11 19.40 9.05
CA MET A 348 16.16 18.77 8.24
C MET A 348 17.54 18.75 8.92
N ASP A 349 17.74 19.56 9.97
CA ASP A 349 19.00 19.69 10.69
C ASP A 349 18.79 19.37 12.18
N SER A 350 19.45 18.32 12.69
CA SER A 350 19.67 18.19 14.12
C SER A 350 21.04 18.77 14.44
N GLY A 351 21.08 19.83 15.25
CA GLY A 351 22.27 20.64 15.57
C GLY A 351 23.48 19.91 16.20
N ASP A 352 23.46 18.58 16.28
CA ASP A 352 24.63 17.73 16.47
C ASP A 352 24.40 16.39 15.74
N SER A 353 25.32 16.06 14.82
CA SER A 353 25.35 14.85 13.98
C SER A 353 24.53 14.91 12.67
N GLU A 354 25.18 15.30 11.58
CA GLU A 354 24.70 15.14 10.19
C GLU A 354 24.30 13.69 9.84
N VAL A 355 24.71 12.71 10.67
CA VAL A 355 24.67 11.28 10.36
C VAL A 355 24.18 10.45 11.56
N VAL A 356 22.91 10.02 11.52
CA VAL A 356 22.36 9.08 12.52
C VAL A 356 22.50 7.65 12.00
N ASN A 357 23.33 6.83 12.65
CA ASN A 357 23.62 5.45 12.24
C ASN A 357 24.17 5.31 10.81
N GLY A 358 24.94 6.29 10.32
CA GLY A 358 25.46 6.28 8.94
C GLY A 358 24.51 6.86 7.89
N LEU A 359 23.33 7.36 8.29
CA LEU A 359 22.32 7.93 7.39
C LEU A 359 22.15 9.43 7.63
N ILE A 360 22.02 10.19 6.54
CA ILE A 360 21.79 11.63 6.58
C ILE A 360 20.40 11.91 7.14
N PHE A 361 20.32 12.74 8.18
CA PHE A 361 19.07 13.04 8.88
C PHE A 361 17.98 13.59 7.95
N GLN A 362 18.36 14.46 7.01
CA GLN A 362 17.48 14.98 5.95
C GLN A 362 16.77 13.86 5.15
N HIS A 363 17.47 12.77 4.83
CA HIS A 363 16.88 11.63 4.11
C HIS A 363 15.78 10.98 4.93
N ILE A 364 15.97 10.90 6.24
CA ILE A 364 15.00 10.29 7.15
C ILE A 364 13.72 11.15 7.16
N THR A 365 13.85 12.46 7.38
CA THR A 365 12.70 13.39 7.41
C THR A 365 11.93 13.38 6.09
N LEU A 366 12.63 13.43 4.96
CA LEU A 366 11.98 13.47 3.64
C LEU A 366 11.28 12.15 3.29
N LEU A 367 11.87 11.00 3.62
CA LEU A 367 11.20 9.71 3.41
C LEU A 367 10.01 9.51 4.36
N MET A 368 10.06 10.05 5.60
CA MET A 368 8.89 10.09 6.48
C MET A 368 7.77 10.92 5.85
N CYS A 369 8.08 12.12 5.33
CA CYS A 369 7.12 12.96 4.62
C CYS A 369 6.52 12.22 3.41
N SER A 370 7.36 11.56 2.61
CA SER A 370 6.91 10.77 1.46
C SER A 370 5.97 9.64 1.87
N ALA A 371 6.21 8.96 3.00
CA ALA A 371 5.30 7.93 3.50
C ALA A 371 3.91 8.52 3.84
N TYR A 372 3.82 9.68 4.48
CA TYR A 372 2.53 10.34 4.75
C TYR A 372 1.84 10.81 3.47
N LYS A 373 2.57 11.45 2.54
CA LYS A 373 2.07 11.82 1.20
C LYS A 373 1.54 10.60 0.44
N ASN A 374 2.18 9.44 0.57
CA ASN A 374 1.80 8.23 -0.15
C ASN A 374 0.39 7.71 0.20
N GLN A 375 -0.14 8.07 1.36
CA GLN A 375 -1.53 7.74 1.72
C GLN A 375 -2.52 8.40 0.75
N LEU A 376 -2.23 9.65 0.35
CA LEU A 376 -3.04 10.45 -0.57
C LEU A 376 -3.00 9.91 -2.01
N LEU A 377 -1.87 9.32 -2.44
CA LEU A 377 -1.62 8.97 -3.84
C LEU A 377 -2.70 8.09 -4.46
N ASN A 378 -3.28 7.16 -3.70
CA ASN A 378 -4.24 6.21 -4.24
C ASN A 378 -5.48 6.87 -4.86
N ILE A 379 -5.88 8.05 -4.38
CA ILE A 379 -6.99 8.84 -4.92
C ILE A 379 -6.60 9.54 -6.23
N PHE A 380 -5.33 9.86 -6.39
CA PHE A 380 -4.83 10.67 -7.50
C PHE A 380 -4.18 9.87 -8.63
N VAL A 381 -3.95 8.55 -8.48
CA VAL A 381 -3.24 7.74 -9.49
C VAL A 381 -3.79 7.93 -10.91
N ARG A 382 -5.08 7.66 -11.12
CA ARG A 382 -5.68 7.74 -12.47
C ARG A 382 -5.60 9.16 -13.06
N PRO A 383 -6.11 10.21 -12.39
CA PRO A 383 -6.05 11.57 -12.94
C PRO A 383 -4.61 12.08 -13.10
N SER A 384 -3.68 11.71 -12.20
CA SER A 384 -2.26 12.08 -12.35
C SER A 384 -1.59 11.38 -13.53
N LEU A 385 -1.88 10.11 -13.80
CA LEU A 385 -1.34 9.46 -14.99
C LEU A 385 -1.86 10.10 -16.28
N VAL A 386 -3.11 10.58 -16.31
CA VAL A 386 -3.64 11.35 -17.45
C VAL A 386 -2.91 12.69 -17.57
N ALA A 387 -2.73 13.41 -16.46
CA ALA A 387 -2.01 14.69 -16.44
C ALA A 387 -0.55 14.56 -16.91
N MET A 388 0.16 13.52 -16.44
CA MET A 388 1.51 13.18 -16.90
C MET A 388 1.49 12.84 -18.40
N ALA A 389 0.55 12.02 -18.86
CA ALA A 389 0.43 11.67 -20.27
C ALA A 389 0.18 12.88 -21.18
N LEU A 390 -0.62 13.86 -20.71
CA LEU A 390 -0.84 15.14 -21.40
C LEU A 390 0.46 15.95 -21.50
N GLN A 391 1.24 16.05 -20.41
CA GLN A 391 2.54 16.73 -20.41
C GLN A 391 3.54 16.07 -21.38
N MET A 392 3.51 14.74 -21.46
CA MET A 392 4.41 13.96 -22.31
C MET A 392 4.00 13.94 -23.79
N THR A 393 2.79 14.43 -24.14
CA THR A 393 2.23 14.34 -25.49
C THR A 393 2.06 15.73 -26.11
N PRO A 394 2.86 16.13 -27.12
CA PRO A 394 2.81 17.47 -27.69
C PRO A 394 1.53 17.79 -28.50
N GLY A 395 0.78 16.77 -28.91
CA GLY A 395 -0.34 16.91 -29.87
C GLY A 395 -1.75 16.89 -29.29
N PHE A 396 -1.93 16.74 -27.97
CA PHE A 396 -3.23 16.64 -27.27
C PHE A 396 -4.24 15.59 -27.80
N ARG A 397 -3.88 14.81 -28.82
CA ARG A 397 -4.73 13.77 -29.40
C ARG A 397 -5.00 12.68 -28.38
N LYS A 398 -6.28 12.33 -28.22
CA LYS A 398 -6.75 11.31 -27.27
C LYS A 398 -6.02 9.98 -27.43
N GLU A 399 -5.75 9.55 -28.66
CA GLU A 399 -5.02 8.30 -28.94
C GLU A 399 -3.58 8.30 -28.43
N ASP A 400 -2.88 9.42 -28.60
CA ASP A 400 -1.49 9.57 -28.20
C ASP A 400 -1.39 9.69 -26.68
N VAL A 401 -2.30 10.44 -26.06
CA VAL A 401 -2.42 10.55 -24.60
C VAL A 401 -2.74 9.19 -23.98
N TYR A 402 -3.67 8.42 -24.55
CA TYR A 402 -3.95 7.07 -24.07
C TYR A 402 -2.75 6.13 -24.21
N SER A 403 -2.01 6.21 -25.32
CA SER A 403 -0.79 5.42 -25.53
C SER A 403 0.26 5.72 -24.46
N CYS A 404 0.46 7.00 -24.14
CA CYS A 404 1.35 7.44 -23.07
C CYS A 404 0.85 7.01 -21.68
N PHE A 405 -0.45 7.17 -21.40
CA PHE A 405 -1.07 6.69 -20.16
C PHE A 405 -0.87 5.18 -19.97
N HIS A 406 -1.09 4.38 -21.01
CA HIS A 406 -0.92 2.93 -20.97
C HIS A 406 0.55 2.56 -20.70
N PHE A 407 1.50 3.29 -21.29
CA PHE A 407 2.91 3.13 -21.00
C PHE A 407 3.22 3.40 -19.51
N LEU A 408 2.78 4.55 -18.98
CA LEU A 408 2.99 4.88 -17.56
C LEU A 408 2.32 3.87 -16.62
N LEU A 409 1.11 3.42 -16.94
CA LEU A 409 0.41 2.37 -16.20
C LEU A 409 1.23 1.07 -16.16
N SER A 410 1.83 0.69 -17.29
CA SER A 410 2.68 -0.51 -17.41
C SER A 410 3.98 -0.39 -16.60
N VAL A 411 4.59 0.80 -16.59
CA VAL A 411 5.80 1.10 -15.81
C VAL A 411 5.50 1.06 -14.30
N PHE A 412 4.38 1.64 -13.88
CA PHE A 412 4.03 1.78 -12.46
C PHE A 412 3.10 0.69 -11.91
N SER A 413 2.94 -0.44 -12.61
CA SER A 413 2.04 -1.53 -12.17
C SER A 413 2.49 -2.21 -10.86
N ASP A 414 3.75 -2.08 -10.45
CA ASP A 414 4.24 -2.55 -9.14
C ASP A 414 4.16 -1.47 -8.06
N GLU A 415 3.96 -0.21 -8.45
CA GLU A 415 3.88 0.95 -7.55
C GLU A 415 2.46 1.21 -7.06
N PHE A 416 1.48 0.99 -7.94
CA PHE A 416 0.07 1.26 -7.68
C PHE A 416 -0.82 0.09 -8.10
N ILE A 417 -2.00 0.02 -7.50
CA ILE A 417 -2.96 -1.06 -7.72
C ILE A 417 -3.87 -0.71 -8.91
N PHE A 418 -3.78 -1.53 -9.96
CA PHE A 418 -4.65 -1.51 -11.14
C PHE A 418 -5.29 -2.87 -11.32
N LEU A 419 -6.54 -2.92 -11.78
CA LEU A 419 -7.16 -4.20 -12.10
C LEU A 419 -6.57 -4.71 -13.44
N PRO A 420 -6.01 -5.93 -13.50
CA PRO A 420 -5.44 -6.44 -14.74
C PRO A 420 -6.46 -6.45 -15.88
N GLY A 421 -6.06 -5.94 -17.05
CA GLY A 421 -6.92 -5.88 -18.25
C GLY A 421 -7.89 -4.70 -18.32
N ASN A 422 -7.88 -3.78 -17.33
CA ASN A 422 -8.81 -2.64 -17.28
C ASN A 422 -8.20 -1.29 -17.72
N ALA A 423 -7.05 -1.26 -18.40
CA ALA A 423 -6.33 -0.02 -18.70
C ALA A 423 -7.20 1.09 -19.35
N LEU A 424 -8.12 0.73 -20.26
CA LEU A 424 -9.05 1.70 -20.86
C LEU A 424 -10.02 2.29 -19.83
N LYS A 425 -10.55 1.48 -18.92
CA LYS A 425 -11.45 1.95 -17.86
C LYS A 425 -10.71 2.84 -16.86
N ASP A 426 -9.47 2.49 -16.50
CA ASP A 426 -8.64 3.34 -15.63
C ASP A 426 -8.36 4.71 -16.31
N PHE A 427 -8.16 4.73 -17.63
CA PHE A 427 -7.99 5.97 -18.40
C PHE A 427 -9.27 6.82 -18.43
N GLU A 428 -10.41 6.18 -18.73
CA GLU A 428 -11.72 6.84 -18.75
C GLU A 428 -12.11 7.40 -17.38
N GLU A 429 -11.82 6.66 -16.29
CA GLU A 429 -12.01 7.14 -14.93
C GLU A 429 -11.15 8.37 -14.63
N GLY A 430 -9.86 8.35 -14.98
CA GLY A 430 -8.98 9.52 -14.85
C GLY A 430 -9.49 10.73 -15.62
N CYS A 431 -9.93 10.53 -16.87
CA CYS A 431 -10.52 11.60 -17.68
C CYS A 431 -11.83 12.12 -17.08
N TYR A 432 -12.69 11.24 -16.59
CA TYR A 432 -13.97 11.59 -15.97
C TYR A 432 -13.77 12.46 -14.73
N LEU A 433 -12.85 12.08 -13.84
CA LEU A 433 -12.52 12.86 -12.64
C LEU A 433 -12.01 14.26 -12.99
N LEU A 434 -11.13 14.37 -13.98
CA LEU A 434 -10.62 15.65 -14.45
C LEU A 434 -11.70 16.50 -15.14
N CYS A 435 -12.60 15.91 -15.93
CA CYS A 435 -13.72 16.63 -16.55
C CYS A 435 -14.71 17.14 -15.50
N LYS A 436 -15.04 16.31 -14.49
CA LYS A 436 -15.96 16.67 -13.40
C LYS A 436 -15.48 17.88 -12.61
N ASN A 437 -14.16 18.08 -12.53
CA ASN A 437 -13.52 19.23 -11.88
C ASN A 437 -13.15 20.37 -12.85
N GLU A 438 -13.74 20.39 -14.05
CA GLU A 438 -13.48 21.37 -15.10
C GLU A 438 -11.98 21.50 -15.48
N THR A 439 -11.17 20.49 -15.16
CA THR A 439 -9.71 20.54 -15.36
C THR A 439 -9.34 20.32 -16.83
N ILE A 440 -10.06 19.42 -17.50
CA ILE A 440 -9.90 19.12 -18.92
C ILE A 440 -11.24 19.15 -19.63
N GLN A 441 -11.19 19.31 -20.96
CA GLN A 441 -12.30 19.07 -21.87
C GLN A 441 -11.91 17.96 -22.85
N VAL A 442 -12.70 16.89 -22.86
CA VAL A 442 -12.49 15.75 -23.77
C VAL A 442 -13.43 15.91 -24.96
N THR A 443 -12.85 16.11 -26.14
CA THR A 443 -13.57 16.07 -27.41
C THR A 443 -13.50 14.68 -28.02
N THR A 444 -14.08 14.49 -29.22
CA THR A 444 -13.98 13.21 -29.93
C THR A 444 -12.55 12.85 -30.34
N ARG A 445 -11.66 13.84 -30.53
CA ARG A 445 -10.29 13.63 -31.02
C ARG A 445 -9.22 14.06 -30.03
N ASP A 446 -9.46 15.11 -29.26
CA ASP A 446 -8.45 15.79 -28.45
C ASP A 446 -8.87 15.95 -26.99
N ILE A 447 -7.89 16.02 -26.10
CA ILE A 447 -8.04 16.31 -24.68
C ILE A 447 -7.32 17.63 -24.38
N LEU A 448 -8.08 18.67 -24.04
CA LEU A 448 -7.55 20.02 -23.81
C LEU A 448 -7.60 20.36 -22.32
N VAL A 449 -6.52 20.97 -21.80
CA VAL A 449 -6.48 21.51 -20.44
C VAL A 449 -7.16 22.88 -20.43
N THR A 450 -8.04 23.13 -19.45
CA THR A 450 -8.71 24.43 -19.30
C THR A 450 -7.80 25.41 -18.56
N GLU A 451 -8.05 26.71 -18.68
CA GLU A 451 -7.25 27.73 -17.97
C GLU A 451 -7.29 27.54 -16.44
N LYS A 452 -8.46 27.19 -15.89
CA LYS A 452 -8.64 26.89 -14.46
C LYS A 452 -8.00 25.55 -14.07
N GLY A 453 -7.88 24.62 -15.01
CA GLY A 453 -7.34 23.29 -14.82
C GLY A 453 -5.82 23.24 -14.69
N ASN A 454 -5.10 24.28 -15.12
CA ASN A 454 -3.64 24.31 -15.09
C ASN A 454 -3.08 24.05 -13.69
N THR A 455 -3.62 24.69 -12.66
CA THR A 455 -3.16 24.48 -11.27
C THR A 455 -3.38 23.05 -10.79
N VAL A 456 -4.50 22.42 -11.18
CA VAL A 456 -4.77 21.00 -10.86
C VAL A 456 -3.77 20.11 -11.59
N VAL A 457 -3.56 20.32 -12.88
CA VAL A 457 -2.61 19.55 -13.70
C VAL A 457 -1.18 19.67 -13.15
N GLU A 458 -0.73 20.88 -12.81
CA GLU A 458 0.58 21.13 -12.20
C GLU A 458 0.74 20.39 -10.87
N PHE A 459 -0.27 20.44 -9.99
CA PHE A 459 -0.26 19.70 -8.72
C PHE A 459 -0.18 18.18 -8.95
N LEU A 460 -1.00 17.65 -9.87
CA LEU A 460 -1.05 16.22 -10.17
C LEU A 460 0.25 15.71 -10.79
N ILE A 461 0.87 16.50 -11.66
CA ILE A 461 2.20 16.23 -12.21
C ILE A 461 3.23 16.28 -11.08
N GLY A 462 3.24 17.34 -10.26
CA GLY A 462 4.16 17.47 -9.14
C GLY A 462 4.07 16.32 -8.13
N LEU A 463 2.90 15.69 -8.00
CA LEU A 463 2.68 14.55 -7.13
C LEU A 463 3.30 13.25 -7.65
N PHE A 464 3.34 13.05 -8.97
CA PHE A 464 3.78 11.80 -9.62
C PHE A 464 5.12 11.88 -10.36
N LYS A 465 5.58 13.09 -10.72
CA LYS A 465 6.88 13.33 -11.32
C LYS A 465 8.05 12.69 -10.54
N PRO A 466 8.07 12.70 -9.18
CA PRO A 466 9.13 12.01 -8.45
C PRO A 466 9.27 10.52 -8.78
N PHE A 467 8.17 9.82 -9.10
CA PHE A 467 8.24 8.40 -9.52
C PHE A 467 8.89 8.24 -10.88
N VAL A 468 8.60 9.12 -11.84
CA VAL A 468 9.27 9.12 -13.16
C VAL A 468 10.76 9.40 -12.99
N GLU A 469 11.11 10.45 -12.22
CA GLU A 469 12.50 10.80 -11.91
C GLU A 469 13.22 9.64 -11.22
N CYS A 470 12.54 8.91 -10.32
CA CYS A 470 13.12 7.74 -9.67
C CYS A 470 13.54 6.68 -10.69
N TYR A 471 12.62 6.33 -11.58
CA TYR A 471 12.86 5.31 -12.59
C TYR A 471 13.98 5.77 -13.54
N GLN A 472 14.02 7.04 -13.94
CA GLN A 472 15.11 7.61 -14.75
C GLN A 472 16.48 7.53 -14.07
N ILE A 473 16.58 7.84 -12.78
CA ILE A 473 17.85 7.74 -12.03
C ILE A 473 18.33 6.28 -12.00
N ILE A 474 17.42 5.34 -11.80
CA ILE A 474 17.74 3.90 -11.82
C ILE A 474 18.14 3.45 -13.23
N CYS A 475 17.49 3.95 -14.29
CA CYS A 475 17.90 3.71 -15.68
C CYS A 475 19.36 4.15 -15.90
N LYS A 476 19.69 5.38 -15.49
CA LYS A 476 21.04 5.95 -15.62
C LYS A 476 22.08 5.17 -14.83
N TYR A 477 21.73 4.71 -13.63
CA TYR A 477 22.61 3.82 -12.87
C TYR A 477 22.90 2.52 -13.63
N LEU A 478 21.86 1.83 -14.10
CA LEU A 478 21.99 0.55 -14.79
C LEU A 478 22.72 0.65 -16.14
N LEU A 479 22.60 1.78 -16.85
CA LEU A 479 23.33 2.04 -18.10
C LEU A 479 24.83 2.32 -17.87
N ASN A 480 25.23 2.68 -16.65
CA ASN A 480 26.63 2.93 -16.28
C ASN A 480 27.24 1.73 -15.51
N GLU A 481 26.49 0.65 -15.30
CA GLU A 481 26.97 -0.51 -14.56
C GLU A 481 27.84 -1.38 -15.47
N GLU A 482 29.10 -1.58 -15.10
CA GLU A 482 30.06 -2.36 -15.90
C GLU A 482 29.93 -3.89 -15.68
N GLU A 483 29.24 -4.33 -14.62
CA GLU A 483 29.03 -5.75 -14.36
C GLU A 483 27.96 -6.35 -15.28
N ASP A 484 28.33 -7.39 -16.04
CA ASP A 484 27.40 -8.15 -16.89
C ASP A 484 26.22 -8.73 -16.11
N TYR A 485 26.42 -9.07 -14.83
CA TYR A 485 25.39 -9.65 -13.97
C TYR A 485 25.47 -9.11 -12.56
N PHE A 486 24.32 -8.76 -11.98
CA PHE A 486 24.23 -8.34 -10.59
C PHE A 486 23.15 -9.13 -9.83
N THR A 487 23.31 -9.20 -8.52
CA THR A 487 22.28 -9.69 -7.61
C THR A 487 21.37 -8.55 -7.15
N GLU A 488 20.17 -8.87 -6.66
CA GLU A 488 19.27 -7.86 -6.08
C GLU A 488 19.96 -7.09 -4.93
N LYS A 489 20.81 -7.74 -4.13
CA LYS A 489 21.53 -7.11 -3.04
C LYS A 489 22.57 -6.09 -3.54
N GLN A 490 23.32 -6.42 -4.59
CA GLN A 490 24.27 -5.50 -5.23
C GLN A 490 23.52 -4.30 -5.82
N TYR A 491 22.45 -4.55 -6.58
CA TYR A 491 21.60 -3.52 -7.15
C TYR A 491 21.09 -2.51 -6.11
N LEU A 492 20.50 -2.98 -5.01
CA LEU A 492 19.97 -2.09 -3.96
C LEU A 492 21.08 -1.27 -3.28
N ALA A 493 22.29 -1.81 -3.16
CA ALA A 493 23.43 -1.07 -2.61
C ALA A 493 23.99 -0.05 -3.62
N GLY A 494 24.13 -0.44 -4.88
CA GLY A 494 24.65 0.38 -5.97
C GLY A 494 23.77 1.57 -6.28
N VAL A 495 22.45 1.35 -6.45
CA VAL A 495 21.48 2.44 -6.67
C VAL A 495 21.51 3.46 -5.52
N ARG A 496 21.54 3.01 -4.26
CA ARG A 496 21.63 3.92 -3.10
C ARG A 496 22.92 4.74 -3.15
N LYS A 497 24.06 4.11 -3.39
CA LYS A 497 25.35 4.80 -3.46
C LYS A 497 25.36 5.84 -4.60
N PHE A 498 24.89 5.46 -5.77
CA PHE A 498 24.78 6.35 -6.93
C PHE A 498 23.85 7.53 -6.65
N THR A 499 22.69 7.27 -6.06
CA THR A 499 21.71 8.31 -5.70
C THR A 499 22.28 9.27 -4.66
N SER A 500 22.93 8.76 -3.61
CA SER A 500 23.59 9.61 -2.60
C SER A 500 24.59 10.56 -3.24
N GLN A 501 25.41 10.10 -4.18
CA GLN A 501 26.35 10.97 -4.90
C GLN A 501 25.63 12.07 -5.70
N LEU A 502 24.50 11.76 -6.36
CA LEU A 502 23.72 12.76 -7.08
C LEU A 502 23.07 13.79 -6.16
N LEU A 503 22.62 13.38 -4.97
CA LEU A 503 22.06 14.26 -3.96
C LEU A 503 23.14 15.16 -3.35
N ASP A 504 24.30 14.59 -2.99
CA ASP A 504 25.45 15.33 -2.41
C ASP A 504 25.99 16.38 -3.39
N GLN A 505 25.95 16.10 -4.70
CA GLN A 505 26.35 17.03 -5.77
C GLN A 505 25.27 18.07 -6.11
N GLY A 506 24.05 17.92 -5.59
CA GLY A 506 22.91 18.77 -5.95
C GLY A 506 22.34 18.53 -7.35
N THR A 507 22.80 17.50 -8.06
CA THR A 507 22.34 17.13 -9.42
C THR A 507 20.92 16.56 -9.42
N SER A 508 20.44 16.07 -8.27
CA SER A 508 19.07 15.62 -8.06
C SER A 508 18.53 16.09 -6.70
N GLN A 509 17.21 16.22 -6.60
CA GLN A 509 16.49 16.43 -5.33
C GLN A 509 15.44 15.34 -5.07
N CYS A 510 15.56 14.21 -5.78
CA CYS A 510 14.63 13.09 -5.73
C CYS A 510 15.08 12.05 -4.69
N TYR A 511 14.75 12.31 -3.43
CA TYR A 511 15.10 11.46 -2.29
C TYR A 511 14.33 10.13 -2.26
N ASP A 512 13.19 10.07 -2.95
CA ASP A 512 12.34 8.89 -3.03
C ASP A 512 13.10 7.66 -3.57
N VAL A 513 14.11 7.85 -4.44
CA VAL A 513 14.95 6.77 -4.97
C VAL A 513 15.70 6.00 -3.89
N LEU A 514 16.02 6.62 -2.75
CA LEU A 514 16.71 5.95 -1.64
C LEU A 514 15.86 4.85 -1.00
N SER A 515 14.55 4.86 -1.22
CA SER A 515 13.62 3.84 -0.76
C SER A 515 13.84 2.50 -1.46
N CYS A 516 14.20 1.47 -0.68
CA CYS A 516 14.34 0.13 -1.24
C CYS A 516 13.03 -0.46 -1.78
N ASP A 517 11.86 0.06 -1.37
CA ASP A 517 10.57 -0.33 -1.97
C ASP A 517 10.50 0.14 -3.43
N ILE A 518 10.85 1.42 -3.70
CA ILE A 518 10.86 1.98 -5.06
C ILE A 518 11.90 1.26 -5.93
N GLN A 519 13.08 1.00 -5.39
CA GLN A 519 14.12 0.26 -6.11
C GLN A 519 13.64 -1.15 -6.51
N LYS A 520 13.01 -1.88 -5.58
CA LYS A 520 12.46 -3.22 -5.87
C LYS A 520 11.32 -3.18 -6.88
N ASN A 521 10.44 -2.19 -6.77
CA ASN A 521 9.33 -2.01 -7.70
C ASN A 521 9.83 -1.66 -9.10
N ALA A 522 10.82 -0.78 -9.22
CA ALA A 522 11.48 -0.48 -10.48
C ALA A 522 12.14 -1.72 -11.10
N LEU A 523 12.91 -2.50 -10.31
CA LEU A 523 13.51 -3.74 -10.79
C LEU A 523 12.45 -4.76 -11.26
N ALA A 524 11.34 -4.91 -10.53
CA ALA A 524 10.24 -5.78 -10.91
C ALA A 524 9.57 -5.32 -12.22
N ALA A 525 9.34 -4.00 -12.36
CA ALA A 525 8.81 -3.40 -13.58
C ALA A 525 9.75 -3.61 -14.76
N PHE A 526 11.05 -3.43 -14.56
CA PHE A 526 12.07 -3.60 -15.59
C PHE A 526 12.15 -5.05 -16.08
N VAL A 527 12.01 -6.02 -15.19
CA VAL A 527 11.90 -7.43 -15.55
C VAL A 527 10.61 -7.70 -16.34
N ARG A 528 9.47 -7.15 -15.92
CA ARG A 528 8.19 -7.31 -16.64
C ARG A 528 8.25 -6.69 -18.05
N LEU A 529 8.89 -5.53 -18.19
CA LEU A 529 9.03 -4.81 -19.45
C LEU A 529 10.12 -5.40 -20.37
N GLY A 530 10.88 -6.39 -19.90
CA GLY A 530 11.94 -7.03 -20.67
C GLY A 530 13.20 -6.17 -20.87
N VAL A 531 13.36 -5.09 -20.09
CA VAL A 531 14.58 -4.26 -20.11
C VAL A 531 15.67 -4.82 -19.18
N VAL A 532 15.29 -5.69 -18.24
CA VAL A 532 16.21 -6.48 -17.41
C VAL A 532 15.82 -7.95 -17.50
N GLU A 533 16.77 -8.83 -17.78
CA GLU A 533 16.56 -10.27 -17.76
C GLU A 533 16.82 -10.84 -16.37
N LYS A 534 15.94 -11.72 -15.90
CA LYS A 534 16.12 -12.45 -14.63
C LYS A 534 16.51 -13.91 -14.90
N LYS A 535 17.68 -14.32 -14.44
CA LYS A 535 18.17 -15.71 -14.47
C LYS A 535 18.28 -16.26 -13.05
N LYS A 536 18.06 -17.57 -12.88
CA LYS A 536 18.17 -18.24 -11.58
C LYS A 536 19.50 -18.99 -11.52
N VAL A 537 20.40 -18.60 -10.63
CA VAL A 537 21.74 -19.18 -10.48
C VAL A 537 21.91 -19.63 -9.04
N ASN A 538 22.14 -20.93 -8.81
CA ASN A 538 22.44 -21.50 -7.47
C ASN A 538 21.51 -21.01 -6.35
N SER A 539 20.19 -21.02 -6.60
CA SER A 539 19.12 -20.54 -5.71
C SER A 539 18.93 -19.02 -5.57
N ASP A 540 19.91 -18.22 -5.98
CA ASP A 540 19.82 -16.76 -6.06
C ASP A 540 19.36 -16.30 -7.45
N SER A 541 18.81 -15.09 -7.52
CA SER A 541 18.42 -14.45 -8.80
C SER A 541 19.55 -13.53 -9.25
N ALA A 542 20.05 -13.77 -10.46
CA ALA A 542 20.98 -12.90 -11.16
C ALA A 542 20.22 -12.12 -12.23
N PHE A 543 20.62 -10.87 -12.46
CA PHE A 543 19.98 -9.94 -13.38
C PHE A 543 21.00 -9.41 -14.38
N ASN A 544 20.57 -9.15 -15.62
CA ASN A 544 21.37 -8.57 -16.68
C ASN A 544 20.55 -7.50 -17.42
N VAL A 545 21.19 -6.40 -17.82
CA VAL A 545 20.54 -5.27 -18.48
C VAL A 545 20.51 -5.48 -20.00
N ASN A 546 19.35 -5.29 -20.61
CA ASN A 546 19.23 -5.14 -22.06
C ASN A 546 19.44 -3.66 -22.41
N GLU A 547 20.70 -3.25 -22.66
CA GLU A 547 21.09 -1.85 -22.87
C GLU A 547 20.25 -1.10 -23.93
N PRO A 548 19.96 -1.65 -25.14
CA PRO A 548 19.09 -0.98 -26.10
C PRO A 548 17.67 -0.73 -25.58
N ALA A 549 17.08 -1.72 -24.90
CA ALA A 549 15.73 -1.59 -24.36
C ALA A 549 15.68 -0.64 -23.16
N MET A 550 16.74 -0.64 -22.33
CA MET A 550 16.92 0.25 -21.19
C MET A 550 17.09 1.70 -21.63
N THR A 551 17.91 1.96 -22.66
CA THR A 551 18.09 3.29 -23.26
C THR A 551 16.77 3.83 -23.80
N LYS A 552 16.03 3.00 -24.55
CA LYS A 552 14.72 3.38 -25.06
C LYS A 552 13.73 3.72 -23.94
N LEU A 553 13.74 2.97 -22.84
CA LEU A 553 12.90 3.26 -21.68
C LEU A 553 13.27 4.61 -21.03
N GLU A 554 14.56 4.90 -20.85
CA GLU A 554 15.04 6.20 -20.34
C GLU A 554 14.58 7.36 -21.22
N GLU A 555 14.71 7.22 -22.54
CA GLU A 555 14.30 8.23 -23.50
C GLU A 555 12.79 8.47 -23.50
N MET A 556 11.99 7.40 -23.41
CA MET A 556 10.52 7.49 -23.33
C MET A 556 10.08 8.17 -22.03
N LEU A 557 10.68 7.81 -20.89
CA LEU A 557 10.42 8.49 -19.61
C LEU A 557 10.87 9.96 -19.66
N GLY A 558 11.95 10.25 -20.38
CA GLY A 558 12.50 11.59 -20.59
C GLY A 558 11.81 12.42 -21.67
N CYS A 559 10.73 11.93 -22.29
CA CYS A 559 10.05 12.57 -23.43
C CYS A 559 10.96 12.87 -24.64
N LYS A 560 12.11 12.18 -24.75
CA LYS A 560 13.04 12.33 -25.88
C LYS A 560 12.56 11.55 -27.10
N THR A 561 11.83 10.46 -26.87
CA THR A 561 11.21 9.65 -27.93
C THR A 561 9.71 9.47 -27.67
N PRO A 562 8.88 9.49 -28.73
CA PRO A 562 7.44 9.32 -28.60
C PRO A 562 7.08 7.89 -28.15
N VAL A 563 6.06 7.78 -27.32
CA VAL A 563 5.52 6.48 -26.91
C VAL A 563 4.83 5.83 -28.11
N GLY A 564 5.24 4.60 -28.45
CA GLY A 564 4.63 3.84 -29.54
C GLY A 564 3.16 3.47 -29.26
N LYS A 565 2.37 3.25 -30.31
CA LYS A 565 0.96 2.85 -30.17
C LYS A 565 0.84 1.46 -29.51
N PRO A 566 -0.07 1.26 -28.54
CA PRO A 566 -0.35 -0.05 -28.00
C PRO A 566 -0.93 -0.97 -29.09
N ALA A 567 -0.49 -2.23 -29.13
CA ALA A 567 -0.75 -3.15 -30.24
C ALA A 567 -2.24 -3.54 -30.43
N THR A 568 -3.16 -3.11 -29.56
CA THR A 568 -4.53 -3.67 -29.50
C THR A 568 -5.67 -2.70 -29.18
N ALA A 569 -5.46 -1.39 -29.07
CA ALA A 569 -6.57 -0.48 -28.73
C ALA A 569 -7.21 0.15 -29.98
N LYS A 570 -8.38 -0.37 -30.39
CA LYS A 570 -9.39 0.48 -31.04
C LYS A 570 -10.05 1.30 -29.93
N LEU A 571 -9.68 2.57 -29.83
CA LEU A 571 -10.28 3.55 -28.92
C LEU A 571 -11.67 3.98 -29.37
#